data_AF-A0A8S3GHL4-F1
#
_entry.id   AF-A0A8S3GHL4-F1
#
_cell.length_a   1.000
_cell.length_b   1.000
_cell.length_c   1.000
_cell.angle_alpha   90.00
_cell.angle_beta   90.00
_cell.angle_gamma   90.00
#
_symmetry.space_group_name_H-M   'P 1'
#
loop_
_entity.id
_entity.type
_entity.pdbx_description
1 polymer ?
#
loop_
_entity_poly.entity_id
_entity_poly.type
_entity_poly.pdbx_seq_one_letter_code
_entity_poly.pdbx_strand_id
1 'polypeptide(L)'
;FGGMIGYSGDDINKFLWMVRIAEGEHPKDIREQDYFTENGEFRVDRTGSPILLNCLMYKLCYYRFGELQTDFRSPPGFDRTRHVEIGNKNFDLQHVEEAYTTEHWIVRIYKVKKLANRLQAKNALRQVQRRKSIYSTTKKVAGQARKQGVILNKPQIKKGTKVSKRKT
;
A
#
# COMPACT_ATOMS: atom_id res chain seq x y z
N PHE A 1 -19.71 -2.22 2.88
CA PHE A 1 -19.35 -0.81 2.64
C PHE A 1 -20.48 -0.13 1.89
N GLY A 2 -21.12 0.89 2.46
CA GLY A 2 -22.33 1.51 1.87
C GLY A 2 -22.11 2.81 1.12
N GLY A 3 -20.90 3.38 1.18
CA GLY A 3 -20.65 4.77 0.79
C GLY A 3 -20.78 5.09 -0.70
N MET A 4 -20.75 4.08 -1.59
CA MET A 4 -20.95 4.30 -3.03
C MET A 4 -22.41 4.59 -3.39
N ILE A 5 -23.36 3.91 -2.75
CA ILE A 5 -24.79 3.99 -3.07
C ILE A 5 -25.64 4.64 -1.98
N GLY A 6 -25.06 4.95 -0.81
CA GLY A 6 -25.79 5.51 0.31
C GLY A 6 -26.50 4.45 1.18
N TYR A 7 -25.98 3.23 1.24
CA TYR A 7 -26.56 2.18 2.08
C TYR A 7 -26.18 2.39 3.55
N SER A 8 -27.16 2.63 4.42
CA SER A 8 -26.93 2.98 5.84
C SER A 8 -26.55 1.78 6.72
N GLY A 9 -26.89 0.55 6.32
CA GLY A 9 -26.59 -0.68 7.07
C GLY A 9 -25.15 -1.17 6.95
N ASP A 10 -24.17 -0.28 6.81
CA ASP A 10 -22.76 -0.64 6.58
C ASP A 10 -21.93 -0.80 7.86
N ASP A 11 -20.74 -1.37 7.72
CA ASP A 11 -19.88 -1.69 8.86
C ASP A 11 -19.23 -0.46 9.51
N ILE A 12 -19.19 0.69 8.81
CA ILE A 12 -18.73 1.95 9.38
C ILE A 12 -19.79 2.54 10.32
N ASN A 13 -21.10 2.44 10.00
CA ASN A 13 -22.16 2.88 10.92
C ASN A 13 -22.27 1.99 12.16
N LYS A 14 -21.95 0.70 12.02
CA LYS A 14 -21.90 -0.25 13.14
C LYS A 14 -20.54 -0.27 13.86
N PHE A 15 -19.57 0.54 13.43
CA PHE A 15 -18.18 0.46 13.88
C PHE A 15 -18.02 0.67 15.38
N LEU A 16 -18.68 1.69 15.95
CA LEU A 16 -18.56 1.98 17.39
C LEU A 16 -19.08 0.84 18.27
N TRP A 17 -20.05 0.04 17.81
CA TRP A 17 -20.45 -1.16 18.54
C TRP A 17 -19.33 -2.20 18.60
N MET A 18 -18.56 -2.37 17.53
CA MET A 18 -17.39 -3.24 17.52
C MET A 18 -16.34 -2.76 18.51
N VAL A 19 -16.10 -1.45 18.56
CA VAL A 19 -15.16 -0.81 19.50
C VAL A 19 -15.60 -1.03 20.95
N ARG A 20 -16.86 -0.78 21.28
CA ARG A 20 -17.40 -0.97 22.64
C ARG A 20 -17.30 -2.41 23.14
N ILE A 21 -17.58 -3.39 22.27
CA ILE A 21 -17.42 -4.80 22.62
C ILE A 21 -15.96 -5.12 22.88
N ALA A 22 -15.04 -4.61 22.04
CA ALA A 22 -13.62 -4.87 22.18
C ALA A 22 -13.00 -4.17 23.41
N GLU A 23 -13.44 -2.94 23.73
CA GLU A 23 -13.05 -2.21 24.94
C GLU A 23 -13.50 -2.92 26.22
N GLY A 24 -14.68 -3.57 26.20
CA GLY A 24 -15.17 -4.33 27.35
C GLY A 24 -14.22 -5.45 27.80
N GLU A 25 -13.57 -6.14 26.85
CA GLU A 25 -12.61 -7.21 27.13
C GLU A 25 -11.16 -6.71 27.21
N HIS A 26 -10.79 -5.72 26.39
CA HIS A 26 -9.43 -5.19 26.26
C HIS A 26 -9.33 -3.67 26.49
N PRO A 27 -9.64 -3.18 27.72
CA PRO A 27 -9.75 -1.75 28.00
C PRO A 27 -8.40 -0.99 27.95
N LYS A 28 -7.27 -1.71 27.97
CA LYS A 28 -5.93 -1.12 27.87
C LYS A 28 -5.50 -0.88 26.42
N ASP A 29 -6.10 -1.59 25.47
CA ASP A 29 -5.68 -1.61 24.07
C ASP A 29 -6.61 -0.78 23.18
N ILE A 30 -7.91 -0.81 23.45
CA ILE A 30 -8.94 -0.15 22.66
C ILE A 30 -9.78 0.73 23.58
N ARG A 31 -9.94 1.99 23.21
CA ARG A 31 -10.76 2.97 23.93
C ARG A 31 -11.68 3.68 22.95
N GLU A 32 -12.98 3.75 23.25
CA GLU A 32 -13.95 4.40 22.37
C GLU A 32 -13.60 5.86 22.07
N GLN A 33 -13.14 6.60 23.08
CA GLN A 33 -12.78 8.03 22.97
C GLN A 33 -11.71 8.31 21.91
N ASP A 34 -10.79 7.36 21.67
CA ASP A 34 -9.69 7.52 20.73
C ASP A 34 -10.16 7.63 19.26
N TYR A 35 -11.39 7.20 18.96
CA TYR A 35 -11.97 7.25 17.62
C TYR A 35 -12.77 8.52 17.33
N PHE A 36 -13.01 9.37 18.34
CA PHE A 36 -13.71 10.64 18.19
C PHE A 36 -12.73 11.79 17.91
N THR A 37 -13.25 12.86 17.32
CA THR A 37 -12.53 14.13 17.25
C THR A 37 -12.40 14.77 18.63
N GLU A 38 -11.58 15.81 18.75
CA GLU A 38 -11.46 16.59 19.99
C GLU A 38 -12.80 17.19 20.46
N ASN A 39 -13.72 17.42 19.51
CA ASN A 39 -15.08 17.91 19.77
C ASN A 39 -16.06 16.80 20.16
N GLY A 40 -15.63 15.54 20.21
CA GLY A 40 -16.49 14.39 20.50
C GLY A 40 -17.36 13.93 19.32
N GLU A 41 -17.03 14.32 18.08
CA GLU A 41 -17.78 13.91 16.89
C GLU A 41 -17.14 12.67 16.22
N PHE A 42 -17.97 11.76 15.71
CA PHE A 42 -17.51 10.63 14.92
C PHE A 42 -17.48 11.01 13.43
N ARG A 43 -16.30 11.35 12.91
CA ARG A 43 -16.13 11.84 11.53
C ARG A 43 -15.13 10.99 10.75
N VAL A 44 -15.44 10.75 9.47
CA VAL A 44 -14.59 10.01 8.52
C VAL A 44 -13.85 10.91 7.52
N ASP A 45 -14.06 12.22 7.65
CA ASP A 45 -13.41 13.25 6.85
C ASP A 45 -12.01 13.57 7.40
N ARG A 46 -11.37 14.62 6.85
CA ARG A 46 -10.02 15.02 7.24
C ARG A 46 -9.90 15.46 8.70
N THR A 47 -11.00 15.86 9.33
CA THR A 47 -11.03 16.25 10.75
C THR A 47 -11.25 15.07 11.68
N GLY A 48 -11.54 13.89 11.14
CA GLY A 48 -11.65 12.64 11.88
C GLY A 48 -10.38 12.28 12.66
N SER A 49 -10.53 11.47 13.70
CA SER A 49 -9.39 11.02 14.51
C SER A 49 -8.34 10.32 13.65
N PRO A 50 -7.04 10.61 13.84
CA PRO A 50 -5.96 9.91 13.14
C PRO A 50 -5.95 8.41 13.45
N ILE A 51 -6.50 7.97 14.59
CA ILE A 51 -6.63 6.56 14.96
C ILE A 51 -7.71 5.90 14.09
N LEU A 52 -8.85 6.57 13.88
CA LEU A 52 -9.91 6.11 12.99
C LEU A 52 -9.42 6.03 11.54
N LEU A 53 -8.79 7.09 11.03
CA LEU A 53 -8.28 7.14 9.64
C LEU A 53 -7.18 6.10 9.37
N ASN A 54 -6.52 5.59 10.42
CA ASN A 54 -5.53 4.52 10.32
C ASN A 54 -6.04 3.13 10.69
N CYS A 55 -7.28 3.01 11.15
CA CYS A 55 -7.82 1.74 11.60
C CYS A 55 -8.01 0.76 10.42
N LEU A 56 -7.99 -0.54 10.73
CA LEU A 56 -8.12 -1.57 9.71
C LEU A 56 -9.48 -1.47 8.99
N MET A 57 -10.57 -1.26 9.73
CA MET A 57 -11.91 -1.16 9.16
C MET A 57 -12.02 -0.01 8.13
N TYR A 58 -11.50 1.18 8.47
CA TYR A 58 -11.47 2.33 7.57
C TYR A 58 -10.68 1.99 6.29
N LYS A 59 -9.47 1.43 6.44
CA LYS A 59 -8.63 1.06 5.31
C LYS A 59 -9.26 0.01 4.40
N LEU A 60 -9.94 -0.98 4.98
CA LEU A 60 -10.65 -2.00 4.19
C LEU A 60 -11.89 -1.43 3.49
N CYS A 61 -12.68 -0.58 4.15
CA CYS A 61 -13.88 -0.03 3.51
C CYS A 61 -13.56 0.98 2.40
N TYR A 62 -12.57 1.85 2.62
CA TYR A 62 -12.24 2.96 1.73
C TYR A 62 -11.06 2.70 0.79
N TYR A 63 -10.56 1.46 0.69
CA TYR A 63 -9.44 1.14 -0.20
C TYR A 63 -9.76 1.52 -1.66
N ARG A 64 -8.94 2.41 -2.23
CA ARG A 64 -9.10 3.00 -3.58
C ARG A 64 -10.40 3.77 -3.80
N PHE A 65 -11.17 4.03 -2.75
CA PHE A 65 -12.40 4.84 -2.85
C PHE A 65 -12.09 6.31 -3.13
N GLY A 66 -10.92 6.81 -2.72
CA GLY A 66 -10.47 8.17 -3.01
C GLY A 66 -10.29 8.50 -4.50
N GLU A 67 -10.10 7.49 -5.35
CA GLU A 67 -10.00 7.61 -6.81
C GLU A 67 -11.38 7.63 -7.49
N LEU A 68 -12.42 7.16 -6.79
CA LEU A 68 -13.76 7.01 -7.35
C LEU A 68 -14.53 8.33 -7.22
N GLN A 69 -15.00 8.84 -8.34
CA GLN A 69 -15.96 9.94 -8.36
C GLN A 69 -17.38 9.36 -8.50
N THR A 70 -18.15 9.42 -7.42
CA THR A 70 -19.52 8.86 -7.38
C THR A 70 -20.52 9.74 -8.13
N ASP A 71 -20.37 11.07 -8.03
CA ASP A 71 -21.24 12.07 -8.62
C ASP A 71 -20.42 13.12 -9.35
N PHE A 72 -20.92 13.62 -10.48
CA PHE A 72 -20.24 14.64 -11.29
C PHE A 72 -19.97 15.94 -10.52
N ARG A 73 -20.85 16.28 -9.56
CA ARG A 73 -20.75 17.50 -8.74
C ARG A 73 -19.97 17.31 -7.43
N SER A 74 -19.75 16.06 -7.03
CA SER A 74 -19.08 15.76 -5.76
C SER A 74 -17.59 15.53 -6.01
N PRO A 75 -16.73 15.82 -5.01
CA PRO A 75 -15.32 15.52 -5.10
C PRO A 75 -15.08 13.99 -5.17
N PRO A 76 -13.94 13.53 -5.70
CA PRO A 76 -13.54 12.12 -5.61
C PRO A 76 -13.45 11.65 -4.16
N GLY A 77 -13.90 10.42 -3.88
CA GLY A 77 -13.94 9.86 -2.52
C GLY A 77 -15.05 10.44 -1.65
N PHE A 78 -16.18 10.86 -2.24
CA PHE A 78 -17.34 11.32 -1.49
C PHE A 78 -18.19 10.15 -1.00
N ASP A 79 -18.34 10.00 0.32
CA ASP A 79 -19.20 8.98 0.93
C ASP A 79 -20.66 9.46 0.95
N ARG A 80 -21.52 8.82 0.15
CA ARG A 80 -22.95 9.17 0.05
C ARG A 80 -23.76 8.87 1.30
N THR A 81 -23.34 7.94 2.15
CA THR A 81 -24.06 7.62 3.39
C THR A 81 -23.83 8.69 4.45
N ARG A 82 -22.63 9.28 4.47
CA ARG A 82 -22.20 10.26 5.49
C ARG A 82 -22.17 11.70 4.98
N HIS A 83 -22.34 11.88 3.68
CA HIS A 83 -22.31 13.18 3.00
C HIS A 83 -21.02 13.97 3.25
N VAL A 84 -19.88 13.27 3.27
CA VAL A 84 -18.57 13.89 3.49
C VAL A 84 -17.53 13.32 2.54
N GLU A 85 -16.51 14.14 2.23
CA GLU A 85 -15.30 13.69 1.56
C GLU A 85 -14.40 12.95 2.56
N ILE A 86 -13.89 11.77 2.16
CA ILE A 86 -13.04 10.97 3.04
C ILE A 86 -11.71 11.68 3.36
N GLY A 87 -11.25 11.54 4.61
CA GLY A 87 -10.03 12.20 5.08
C GLY A 87 -8.73 11.63 4.50
N ASN A 88 -8.61 10.31 4.40
CA ASN A 88 -7.41 9.63 3.91
C ASN A 88 -7.70 8.89 2.61
N LYS A 89 -7.29 9.48 1.48
CA LYS A 89 -7.55 8.94 0.13
C LYS A 89 -6.49 7.96 -0.36
N ASN A 90 -5.24 8.17 0.05
CA ASN A 90 -4.08 7.53 -0.57
C ASN A 90 -3.36 6.66 0.46
N PHE A 91 -3.66 5.37 0.46
CA PHE A 91 -2.98 4.39 1.31
C PHE A 91 -2.95 3.01 0.65
N ASP A 92 -1.92 2.24 0.98
CA ASP A 92 -1.75 0.88 0.48
C ASP A 92 -1.97 -0.15 1.59
N LEU A 93 -2.47 -1.33 1.19
CA LEU A 93 -2.68 -2.46 2.09
C LEU A 93 -1.43 -3.37 2.10
N GLN A 94 -0.78 -3.45 3.27
CA GLN A 94 0.47 -4.20 3.42
C GLN A 94 0.23 -5.71 3.52
N HIS A 95 -0.63 -6.15 4.45
CA HIS A 95 -0.81 -7.55 4.82
C HIS A 95 -2.03 -8.22 4.20
N VAL A 96 -2.88 -7.45 3.52
CA VAL A 96 -4.09 -7.93 2.86
C VAL A 96 -4.11 -7.42 1.42
N GLU A 97 -4.83 -8.11 0.56
CA GLU A 97 -5.11 -7.70 -0.82
C GLU A 97 -6.59 -7.81 -1.11
N GLU A 98 -7.08 -6.93 -1.98
CA GLU A 98 -8.46 -6.99 -2.49
C GLU A 98 -8.61 -8.24 -3.36
N ALA A 99 -9.55 -9.12 -2.99
CA ALA A 99 -9.83 -10.35 -3.71
C ALA A 99 -11.06 -10.22 -4.61
N TYR A 100 -12.10 -9.52 -4.12
CA TYR A 100 -13.33 -9.27 -4.86
C TYR A 100 -14.05 -8.04 -4.31
N THR A 101 -14.65 -7.24 -5.19
CA THR A 101 -15.53 -6.12 -4.82
C THR A 101 -16.75 -6.18 -5.73
N THR A 102 -17.94 -6.13 -5.14
CA THR A 102 -19.21 -6.12 -5.89
C THR A 102 -19.34 -4.87 -6.75
N GLU A 103 -20.16 -4.91 -7.80
CA GLU A 103 -20.40 -3.78 -8.73
C GLU A 103 -20.70 -2.45 -8.04
N HIS A 104 -21.62 -2.46 -7.07
CA HIS A 104 -22.01 -1.27 -6.30
C HIS A 104 -21.23 -1.11 -4.97
N TRP A 105 -20.12 -1.84 -4.84
CA TRP A 105 -19.18 -1.79 -3.72
C TRP A 105 -19.81 -2.06 -2.34
N ILE A 106 -21.01 -2.67 -2.30
CA ILE A 106 -21.70 -3.07 -1.06
C ILE A 106 -20.86 -4.06 -0.26
N VAL A 107 -20.29 -5.06 -0.95
CA VAL A 107 -19.46 -6.10 -0.34
C VAL A 107 -18.06 -6.05 -0.91
N ARG A 108 -17.06 -6.08 -0.01
CA ARG A 108 -15.64 -6.11 -0.32
C ARG A 108 -15.00 -7.29 0.40
N ILE A 109 -14.32 -8.14 -0.36
CA ILE A 109 -13.68 -9.35 0.14
C ILE A 109 -12.17 -9.15 0.01
N TYR A 110 -11.49 -9.32 1.14
CA TYR A 110 -10.04 -9.20 1.24
C TYR A 110 -9.44 -10.56 1.57
N LYS A 111 -8.28 -10.82 0.97
CA LYS A 111 -7.47 -11.99 1.25
C LYS A 111 -6.25 -11.59 2.07
N VAL A 112 -6.01 -12.33 3.15
CA VAL A 112 -4.79 -12.18 3.94
C VAL A 112 -3.62 -12.74 3.16
N LYS A 113 -2.57 -11.92 2.97
CA LYS A 113 -1.35 -12.34 2.29
C LYS A 113 -0.59 -13.34 3.17
N LYS A 114 0.15 -14.23 2.52
CA LYS A 114 1.12 -15.08 3.23
C LYS A 114 2.19 -14.21 3.88
N LEU A 115 2.79 -14.72 4.95
CA LEU A 115 3.93 -14.09 5.60
C LEU A 115 5.03 -13.79 4.58
N ALA A 116 5.73 -12.67 4.77
CA ALA A 116 6.80 -12.27 3.88
C ALA A 116 7.89 -13.36 3.86
N ASN A 117 8.33 -13.74 2.66
CA ASN A 117 9.37 -14.76 2.48
C ASN A 117 10.71 -14.35 3.14
N ARG A 118 10.94 -13.05 3.34
CA ARG A 118 12.16 -12.52 3.98
C ARG A 118 11.80 -11.33 4.86
N LEU A 119 12.54 -11.18 5.96
CA LEU A 119 12.49 -9.98 6.77
C LEU A 119 13.06 -8.81 5.97
N GLN A 120 12.29 -7.73 5.85
CA GLN A 120 12.82 -6.49 5.28
C GLN A 120 13.77 -5.86 6.30
N ALA A 121 14.95 -5.46 5.84
CA ALA A 121 15.85 -4.67 6.66
C ALA A 121 15.18 -3.31 6.93
N LYS A 122 14.89 -3.02 8.21
CA LYS A 122 14.23 -1.76 8.62
C LYS A 122 15.06 -0.53 8.28
N ASN A 123 16.38 -0.69 8.26
CA ASN A 123 17.32 0.39 7.98
C ASN A 123 17.89 0.20 6.58
N ALA A 124 17.98 1.28 5.82
CA ALA A 124 18.79 1.32 4.62
C ALA A 124 20.20 0.85 4.96
N LEU A 125 20.81 0.06 4.07
CA LEU A 125 22.21 -0.33 4.20
C LEU A 125 23.04 0.94 4.45
N ARG A 126 23.94 0.87 5.45
CA ARG A 126 24.81 1.99 5.82
C ARG A 126 25.52 2.50 4.57
N GLN A 127 25.15 3.70 4.10
CA GLN A 127 25.81 4.35 2.99
C GLN A 127 27.13 4.92 3.51
N VAL A 128 28.21 4.16 3.34
CA VAL A 128 29.56 4.69 3.54
C VAL A 128 29.85 5.60 2.36
N GLN A 129 30.29 6.84 2.61
CA GLN A 129 30.80 7.76 1.58
C GLN A 129 32.08 7.18 0.95
N ARG A 130 31.92 6.21 0.04
CA ARG A 130 32.98 5.74 -0.85
C ARG A 130 33.07 6.72 -2.02
N ARG A 131 34.29 7.03 -2.48
CA ARG A 131 34.52 7.79 -3.72
C ARG A 131 33.62 7.20 -4.82
N LYS A 132 32.84 8.06 -5.49
CA LYS A 132 31.89 7.65 -6.54
C LYS A 132 32.63 6.75 -7.53
N SER A 133 32.17 5.51 -7.66
CA SER A 133 32.63 4.61 -8.71
C SER A 133 32.34 5.26 -10.06
N ILE A 134 33.37 5.45 -10.88
CA ILE A 134 33.28 6.00 -12.25
C ILE A 134 32.36 5.12 -13.14
N TYR A 135 32.06 3.89 -12.71
CA TYR A 135 31.43 2.85 -13.53
C TYR A 135 29.91 2.69 -13.33
N SER A 136 29.23 3.56 -12.57
CA SER A 136 27.80 3.35 -12.24
C SER A 136 26.80 4.02 -13.19
N THR A 137 27.23 4.67 -14.27
CA THR A 137 26.32 5.30 -15.25
C THR A 137 25.88 4.30 -16.31
N THR A 138 25.15 3.26 -15.93
CA THR A 138 24.35 2.51 -16.90
C THR A 138 23.19 3.40 -17.37
N LYS A 139 23.36 4.11 -18.49
CA LYS A 139 22.23 4.65 -19.26
C LYS A 139 21.40 3.45 -19.75
N LYS A 140 20.34 3.11 -19.03
CA LYS A 140 19.31 2.19 -19.53
C LYS A 140 18.56 2.91 -20.65
N VAL A 141 19.08 2.83 -21.87
CA VAL A 141 18.35 3.27 -23.06
C VAL A 141 17.28 2.22 -23.34
N ALA A 142 16.01 2.61 -23.24
CA ALA A 142 14.89 1.75 -23.59
C ALA A 142 15.03 1.34 -25.07
N GLY A 143 15.06 0.03 -25.37
CA GLY A 143 15.06 -0.49 -26.74
C GLY A 143 16.29 -1.29 -27.19
N GLN A 144 17.35 -1.44 -26.40
CA GLN A 144 18.47 -2.32 -26.79
C GLN A 144 18.15 -3.80 -26.51
N ALA A 145 18.19 -4.63 -27.56
CA ALA A 145 17.96 -6.08 -27.51
C ALA A 145 18.98 -6.86 -26.65
N ARG A 146 20.12 -6.24 -26.29
CA ARG A 146 21.17 -6.86 -25.47
C ARG A 146 21.34 -6.12 -24.15
N LYS A 147 20.72 -6.64 -23.09
CA LYS A 147 20.90 -6.21 -21.70
C LYS A 147 22.17 -6.82 -21.11
N GLN A 148 23.35 -6.44 -21.60
CA GLN A 148 24.61 -6.90 -21.01
C GLN A 148 24.96 -6.11 -19.76
N GLY A 149 25.09 -6.80 -18.62
CA GLY A 149 25.56 -6.20 -17.37
C GLY A 149 27.06 -5.89 -17.39
N VAL A 150 27.49 -5.00 -16.50
CA VAL A 150 28.90 -4.64 -16.32
C VAL A 150 29.48 -5.43 -15.15
N ILE A 151 30.58 -6.14 -15.40
CA ILE A 151 31.38 -6.79 -14.35
C ILE A 151 32.60 -5.91 -14.09
N LEU A 152 32.78 -5.47 -12.85
CA LEU A 152 34.01 -4.78 -12.45
C LEU A 152 35.19 -5.76 -12.59
N ASN A 153 36.29 -5.30 -13.18
CA ASN A 153 37.51 -6.10 -13.40
C ASN A 153 37.26 -7.39 -14.20
N LYS A 154 36.47 -7.32 -15.28
CA LYS A 154 36.22 -8.48 -16.14
C LYS A 154 37.54 -9.03 -16.72
N PRO A 155 37.90 -10.31 -16.45
CA PRO A 155 39.13 -10.89 -16.96
C PRO A 155 39.08 -11.02 -18.49
N GLN A 156 40.20 -10.75 -19.16
CA GLN A 156 40.30 -10.95 -20.59
C GLN A 156 40.45 -12.44 -20.92
N ILE A 157 39.55 -12.96 -21.74
CA ILE A 157 39.63 -14.34 -22.24
C ILE A 157 40.69 -14.39 -23.34
N LYS A 158 41.86 -14.96 -23.06
CA LYS A 158 42.83 -15.34 -24.09
C LYS A 158 42.43 -16.71 -24.65
N LYS A 159 41.97 -16.76 -25.90
CA LYS A 159 41.68 -18.03 -26.58
C LYS A 159 43.00 -18.66 -27.04
N GLY A 160 43.23 -19.93 -26.70
CA GLY A 160 44.43 -20.65 -27.11
C GLY A 160 44.47 -20.87 -28.62
N THR A 161 45.61 -20.62 -29.26
CA THR A 161 45.86 -20.93 -30.67
C THR A 161 46.28 -22.39 -30.81
N LYS A 162 45.59 -23.16 -31.65
CA LYS A 162 45.94 -24.55 -31.93
C LYS A 162 47.26 -24.58 -32.71
N VAL A 163 48.28 -25.26 -32.17
CA VAL A 163 49.57 -25.39 -32.86
C VAL A 163 49.37 -26.18 -34.16
N SER A 164 49.66 -25.53 -35.29
CA SER A 164 49.68 -26.18 -36.60
C SER A 164 50.82 -27.20 -36.61
N LYS A 165 50.51 -28.48 -36.82
CA LYS A 165 51.53 -29.53 -37.01
C LYS A 165 52.34 -29.18 -38.26
N ARG A 166 53.65 -28.93 -38.11
CA ARG A 166 54.59 -28.86 -39.23
C ARG A 166 54.50 -30.19 -39.99
N LYS A 167 54.15 -30.14 -41.27
CA LYS A 167 54.32 -31.28 -42.19
C LYS A 167 55.83 -31.48 -42.36
N THR A 168 56.31 -32.63 -41.89
CA THR A 168 57.62 -33.21 -42.23
C THR A 168 57.64 -33.61 -43.69
#